data_AF-A0A519ZJQ2-F1
#
_entry.id   AF-A0A519ZJQ2-F1
#
_cell.length_a   1.000
_cell.length_b   1.000
_cell.length_c   1.000
_cell.angle_alpha   90.00
_cell.angle_beta   90.00
_cell.angle_gamma   90.00
#
_symmetry.space_group_name_H-M   'P 1'
#
loop_
_entity.id
_entity.type
_entity.pdbx_description
1 polymer ?
#
loop_
_entity_poly.entity_id
_entity_poly.type
_entity_poly.pdbx_seq_one_letter_code
_entity_poly.pdbx_strand_id
1 'polypeptide(L)'
;LGQPRIWLTMSRDGLLPPVFSRVHPKFHTPSFSTIVTGFFVGVPALFLNMDLVVDLTSIGTLFAFALVCGGILIIDPYGKSDARFRVPYLNGRWLVPLILVAAIYLIKTYNTVGNHDFWLDATGAHGWLVTDELTGKVIGGFAHQIPTMVFILASLALVVVTFQKKLSLLPVLGLLTNLYLMTQLGINNWTMFLIWLLIGLAIYFGYGYKHSKLNKAAVG
;
A
#
# COMPACT_ATOMS: atom_id res chain seq x y z
N LEU A 1 10.11 7.63 -14.89
CA LEU A 1 10.80 6.72 -15.83
C LEU A 1 10.44 5.23 -15.66
N GLY A 2 9.98 4.77 -14.48
CA GLY A 2 9.61 3.36 -14.27
C GLY A 2 8.31 2.91 -14.94
N GLN A 3 7.25 3.73 -14.88
CA GLN A 3 5.90 3.34 -15.31
C GLN A 3 5.81 2.81 -16.77
N PRO A 4 6.35 3.48 -17.80
CA PRO A 4 6.28 2.96 -19.17
C PRO A 4 7.02 1.63 -19.37
N ARG A 5 8.06 1.35 -18.55
CA ARG A 5 8.81 0.09 -18.60
C ARG A 5 8.05 -1.05 -17.95
N ILE A 6 7.34 -0.79 -16.85
CA ILE A 6 6.48 -1.78 -16.18
C ILE A 6 5.35 -2.20 -17.13
N TRP A 7 4.71 -1.25 -17.82
CA TRP A 7 3.67 -1.57 -18.80
C TRP A 7 4.20 -2.35 -20.01
N LEU A 8 5.44 -2.07 -20.44
CA LEU A 8 6.10 -2.84 -21.49
C LEU A 8 6.31 -4.30 -21.08
N THR A 9 6.80 -4.58 -19.87
CA THR A 9 6.99 -5.95 -19.39
C THR A 9 5.66 -6.66 -19.16
N MET A 10 4.70 -6.01 -18.49
CA MET A 10 3.36 -6.57 -18.27
C MET A 10 2.61 -6.88 -19.57
N SER A 11 2.73 -6.02 -20.59
CA SER A 11 2.16 -6.26 -21.92
C SER A 11 2.82 -7.43 -22.65
N ARG A 12 4.14 -7.60 -22.50
CA ARG A 12 4.86 -8.77 -23.04
C ARG A 12 4.42 -10.08 -22.38
N ASP A 13 4.08 -10.04 -21.10
CA ASP A 13 3.53 -11.17 -20.34
C ASP A 13 2.06 -11.47 -20.69
N GLY A 14 1.43 -10.63 -21.52
CA GLY A 14 0.03 -10.78 -21.96
C GLY A 14 -1.00 -10.23 -20.98
N LEU A 15 -0.56 -9.55 -19.92
CA LEU A 15 -1.43 -8.98 -18.87
C LEU A 15 -2.02 -7.62 -19.26
N LEU A 16 -1.48 -6.95 -20.29
CA LEU A 16 -1.98 -5.69 -20.83
C LEU A 16 -2.06 -5.73 -22.37
N PRO A 17 -2.90 -4.89 -23.02
CA PRO A 17 -3.02 -4.85 -24.48
C PRO A 17 -1.67 -4.75 -25.20
N PRO A 18 -1.48 -5.43 -26.34
CA PRO A 18 -0.18 -5.49 -27.03
C PRO A 18 0.29 -4.13 -27.55
N VAL A 19 -0.60 -3.13 -27.62
CA VAL A 19 -0.27 -1.75 -27.99
C VAL A 19 0.75 -1.13 -27.02
N PHE A 20 0.72 -1.51 -25.73
CA PHE A 20 1.67 -1.05 -24.72
C PHE A 20 3.08 -1.68 -24.87
N SER A 21 3.23 -2.71 -25.71
CA SER A 21 4.51 -3.34 -26.01
C SER A 21 5.25 -2.74 -27.21
N ARG A 22 4.60 -1.83 -27.97
CA ARG A 22 5.19 -1.20 -29.15
C ARG A 22 6.32 -0.24 -28.74
N VAL A 23 7.50 -0.47 -29.30
CA VAL A 23 8.70 0.34 -29.05
C VAL A 23 9.01 1.19 -30.28
N HIS A 24 9.39 2.45 -30.08
CA HIS A 24 9.72 3.36 -31.18
C HIS A 24 11.04 2.95 -31.88
N PRO A 25 11.08 2.84 -33.22
CA PRO A 25 12.23 2.28 -33.95
C PRO A 25 13.53 3.09 -33.84
N LYS A 26 13.44 4.42 -33.66
CA LYS A 26 14.63 5.30 -33.53
C LYS A 26 15.08 5.53 -32.09
N PHE A 27 14.14 5.57 -31.14
CA PHE A 27 14.40 5.99 -29.75
C PHE A 27 14.38 4.83 -28.76
N HIS A 28 13.96 3.62 -29.19
CA HIS A 28 13.89 2.42 -28.38
C HIS A 28 13.09 2.59 -27.07
N THR A 29 12.17 3.56 -27.05
CA THR A 29 11.29 3.87 -25.91
C THR A 29 9.84 3.48 -26.22
N PRO A 30 9.06 3.07 -25.19
CA PRO A 30 7.63 2.83 -25.34
C PRO A 30 6.89 4.19 -25.40
N SER A 31 6.80 4.75 -26.61
CA SER A 31 6.22 6.08 -26.85
C SER A 31 4.72 6.12 -26.53
N PHE A 32 3.96 5.07 -26.91
CA PHE A 32 2.53 4.97 -26.64
C PHE A 32 2.23 5.00 -25.13
N SER A 33 2.91 4.17 -24.34
CA SER A 33 2.78 4.13 -22.88
C SER A 33 3.09 5.47 -22.23
N THR A 34 4.09 6.18 -22.74
CA THR A 34 4.51 7.50 -22.24
C THR A 34 3.43 8.55 -22.50
N ILE A 35 2.87 8.62 -23.72
CA ILE A 35 1.83 9.59 -24.08
C ILE A 35 0.55 9.33 -23.28
N VAL A 36 0.12 8.06 -23.21
CA VAL A 36 -1.08 7.67 -22.45
C VAL A 36 -0.93 8.02 -20.97
N THR A 37 0.23 7.72 -20.38
CA THR A 37 0.52 8.09 -18.98
C THR A 37 0.49 9.60 -18.79
N GLY A 38 1.15 10.36 -19.67
CA GLY A 38 1.22 11.81 -19.58
C GLY A 38 -0.15 12.46 -19.69
N PHE A 39 -1.01 11.97 -20.57
CA PHE A 39 -2.39 12.42 -20.67
C PHE A 39 -3.21 12.05 -19.43
N PHE A 40 -3.12 10.81 -18.98
CA PHE A 40 -3.91 10.30 -17.85
C PHE A 40 -3.51 10.91 -16.50
N VAL A 41 -2.24 11.31 -16.32
CA VAL A 41 -1.77 12.02 -15.12
C VAL A 41 -1.94 13.52 -15.28
N GLY A 42 -1.65 14.07 -16.46
CA GLY A 42 -1.66 15.51 -16.72
C GLY A 42 -3.05 16.12 -16.69
N VAL A 43 -4.08 15.43 -17.21
CA VAL A 43 -5.46 15.96 -17.20
C VAL A 43 -5.99 16.09 -15.77
N PRO A 44 -5.97 15.05 -14.91
CA PRO A 44 -6.39 15.21 -13.52
C PRO A 44 -5.53 16.21 -12.75
N ALA A 45 -4.22 16.28 -13.00
CA ALA A 45 -3.34 17.24 -12.33
C ALA A 45 -3.71 18.71 -12.58
N LEU A 46 -4.41 19.02 -13.69
CA LEU A 46 -4.91 20.38 -13.96
C LEU A 46 -6.14 20.76 -13.12
N PHE A 47 -6.90 19.78 -12.64
CA PHE A 47 -8.18 20.00 -11.94
C PHE A 47 -8.15 19.58 -10.47
N LEU A 48 -7.09 18.91 -10.01
CA LEU A 48 -6.95 18.43 -8.65
C LEU A 48 -6.06 19.35 -7.81
N ASN A 49 -6.39 19.49 -6.53
CA ASN A 49 -5.56 20.20 -5.57
C ASN A 49 -4.21 19.47 -5.38
N MET A 50 -3.12 20.23 -5.31
CA MET A 50 -1.77 19.69 -5.13
C MET A 50 -1.66 18.83 -3.86
N ASP A 51 -2.29 19.25 -2.76
CA ASP A 51 -2.29 18.50 -1.50
C ASP A 51 -2.94 17.13 -1.66
N LEU A 52 -4.06 17.05 -2.39
CA LEU A 52 -4.74 15.79 -2.65
C LEU A 52 -3.88 14.86 -3.50
N VAL A 53 -3.19 15.38 -4.52
CA VAL A 53 -2.31 14.57 -5.39
C VAL A 53 -1.10 14.05 -4.61
N VAL A 54 -0.54 14.87 -3.73
CA VAL A 54 0.57 14.47 -2.84
C VAL A 54 0.12 13.39 -1.86
N ASP A 55 -1.05 13.54 -1.26
CA ASP A 55 -1.62 12.54 -0.34
C ASP A 55 -1.91 11.21 -1.04
N LEU A 56 -2.51 11.25 -2.25
CA LEU A 56 -2.78 10.07 -3.07
C LEU A 56 -1.50 9.37 -3.53
N THR A 57 -0.46 10.13 -3.84
CA THR A 57 0.84 9.56 -4.21
C THR A 57 1.52 8.94 -3.00
N SER A 58 1.46 9.60 -1.84
CA SER A 58 2.04 9.11 -0.59
C SER A 58 1.38 7.79 -0.14
N ILE A 59 0.04 7.71 -0.12
CA ILE A 59 -0.65 6.47 0.24
C ILE A 59 -0.33 5.33 -0.73
N GLY A 60 -0.27 5.62 -2.04
CA GLY A 60 0.06 4.64 -3.07
C GLY A 60 1.48 4.08 -2.95
N THR A 61 2.46 4.94 -2.68
CA THR A 61 3.86 4.51 -2.49
C THR A 61 4.05 3.72 -1.19
N LEU A 62 3.45 4.16 -0.08
CA LEU A 62 3.47 3.44 1.19
C LEU A 62 2.81 2.06 1.07
N PHE A 63 1.68 1.97 0.37
CA PHE A 63 1.00 0.70 0.11
C PHE A 63 1.84 -0.24 -0.77
N ALA A 64 2.45 0.27 -1.84
CA ALA A 64 3.32 -0.54 -2.70
C ALA A 64 4.53 -1.08 -1.91
N PHE A 65 5.16 -0.26 -1.08
CA PHE A 65 6.25 -0.73 -0.22
C PHE A 65 5.77 -1.73 0.84
N ALA A 66 4.60 -1.52 1.45
CA ALA A 66 4.01 -2.50 2.36
C ALA A 66 3.79 -3.85 1.67
N LEU A 67 3.25 -3.89 0.45
CA LEU A 67 3.09 -5.11 -0.33
C LEU A 67 4.44 -5.77 -0.67
N VAL A 68 5.46 -4.99 -1.02
CA VAL A 68 6.80 -5.52 -1.30
C VAL A 68 7.41 -6.13 -0.04
N CYS A 69 7.37 -5.43 1.11
CA CYS A 69 7.85 -5.95 2.38
C CYS A 69 7.09 -7.21 2.79
N GLY A 70 5.76 -7.22 2.66
CA GLY A 70 4.93 -8.41 2.91
C GLY A 70 5.27 -9.57 1.98
N GLY A 71 5.49 -9.31 0.69
CA GLY A 71 5.90 -10.32 -0.29
C GLY A 71 7.26 -10.95 0.02
N ILE A 72 8.23 -10.15 0.47
CA ILE A 72 9.55 -10.66 0.91
C ILE A 72 9.39 -11.59 2.11
N LEU A 73 8.51 -11.27 3.07
CA LEU A 73 8.25 -12.15 4.22
C LEU A 73 7.61 -13.48 3.85
N ILE A 74 6.90 -13.56 2.72
CA ILE A 74 6.32 -14.80 2.20
C ILE A 74 7.37 -15.60 1.42
N ILE A 75 8.17 -14.95 0.58
CA ILE A 75 9.11 -15.61 -0.35
C ILE A 75 10.42 -16.00 0.35
N ASP A 76 11.00 -15.13 1.16
CA ASP A 76 12.27 -15.36 1.86
C ASP A 76 12.21 -14.89 3.32
N PRO A 77 11.45 -15.59 4.19
CA PRO A 77 11.28 -15.20 5.59
C PRO A 77 12.59 -15.19 6.40
N TYR A 78 13.59 -15.98 5.98
CA TYR A 78 14.83 -16.24 6.73
C TYR A 78 16.07 -15.58 6.12
N GLY A 79 15.94 -14.87 5.00
CA GLY A 79 17.09 -14.27 4.30
C GLY A 79 18.07 -15.31 3.76
N LYS A 80 17.58 -16.50 3.40
CA LYS A 80 18.39 -17.62 2.90
C LYS A 80 18.47 -17.66 1.37
N SER A 81 17.87 -16.72 0.65
CA SER A 81 17.94 -16.72 -0.81
C SER A 81 19.37 -16.54 -1.31
N ASP A 82 19.70 -17.21 -2.42
CA ASP A 82 20.95 -17.07 -3.17
C ASP A 82 21.05 -15.71 -3.91
N ALA A 83 20.50 -14.65 -3.33
CA ALA A 83 20.58 -13.31 -3.87
C ALA A 83 22.04 -12.85 -3.95
N ARG A 84 22.38 -12.16 -5.05
CA ARG A 84 23.71 -11.57 -5.30
C ARG A 84 24.15 -10.62 -4.18
N PHE A 85 23.19 -9.99 -3.50
CA PHE A 85 23.43 -9.12 -2.35
C PHE A 85 22.69 -9.68 -1.13
N ARG A 86 23.44 -10.07 -0.10
CA ARG A 86 22.91 -10.63 1.15
C ARG A 86 22.83 -9.53 2.19
N VAL A 87 21.64 -9.28 2.72
CA VAL A 87 21.45 -8.44 3.90
C VAL A 87 21.70 -9.28 5.16
N PRO A 88 22.33 -8.72 6.21
CA PRO A 88 22.52 -9.45 7.46
C PRO A 88 21.16 -9.80 8.05
N TYR A 89 20.95 -11.10 8.30
CA TYR A 89 19.74 -11.57 8.97
C TYR A 89 19.79 -11.16 10.44
N LEU A 90 18.95 -10.19 10.81
CA LEU A 90 18.69 -9.83 12.20
C LEU A 90 17.39 -10.50 12.65
N ASN A 91 17.46 -11.28 13.72
CA ASN A 91 16.32 -12.01 14.24
C ASN A 91 15.30 -11.05 14.87
N GLY A 92 14.13 -10.89 14.24
CA GLY A 92 13.08 -9.98 14.71
C GLY A 92 12.34 -10.46 15.97
N ARG A 93 12.55 -11.70 16.42
CA ARG A 93 11.73 -12.35 17.47
C ARG A 93 11.57 -11.52 18.75
N TRP A 94 12.63 -10.88 19.23
CA TRP A 94 12.62 -10.09 20.47
C TRP A 94 12.58 -8.59 20.21
N LEU A 95 13.19 -8.14 19.11
CA LEU A 95 13.27 -6.72 18.81
C LEU A 95 11.93 -6.14 18.35
N VAL A 96 11.16 -6.88 17.54
CA VAL A 96 9.86 -6.42 17.03
C VAL A 96 8.82 -6.22 18.15
N PRO A 97 8.59 -7.18 19.07
CA PRO A 97 7.68 -6.94 20.19
C PRO A 97 8.20 -5.85 21.14
N LEU A 98 9.51 -5.74 21.36
CA LEU A 98 10.09 -4.67 22.17
C LEU A 98 9.81 -3.29 21.55
N ILE A 99 10.01 -3.13 20.24
CA ILE A 99 9.70 -1.90 19.51
C ILE A 99 8.21 -1.57 19.60
N LEU A 100 7.33 -2.58 19.45
CA LEU A 100 5.89 -2.37 19.53
C LEU A 100 5.45 -1.95 20.94
N VAL A 101 6.01 -2.57 21.99
CA VAL A 101 5.76 -2.17 23.39
C VAL A 101 6.28 -0.76 23.66
N ALA A 102 7.48 -0.42 23.19
CA ALA A 102 8.03 0.93 23.30
C ALA A 102 7.16 1.96 22.57
N ALA A 103 6.66 1.64 21.38
CA ALA A 103 5.75 2.50 20.62
C ALA A 103 4.42 2.70 21.35
N ILE A 104 3.80 1.64 21.87
CA ILE A 104 2.57 1.75 22.68
C ILE A 104 2.82 2.59 23.93
N TYR A 105 3.95 2.40 24.62
CA TYR A 105 4.31 3.18 25.80
C TYR A 105 4.45 4.67 25.48
N LEU A 106 5.16 5.01 24.38
CA LEU A 106 5.29 6.40 23.92
C LEU A 106 3.93 7.01 23.56
N ILE A 107 3.09 6.28 22.80
CA ILE A 107 1.75 6.74 22.45
C ILE A 107 0.90 6.98 23.71
N LYS A 108 0.97 6.08 24.69
CA LYS A 108 0.24 6.23 25.96
C LYS A 108 0.68 7.47 26.74
N THR A 109 1.98 7.75 26.75
CA THR A 109 2.58 8.79 27.59
C THR A 109 2.48 10.18 26.96
N TYR A 110 2.62 10.29 25.64
CA TYR A 110 2.63 11.56 24.94
C TYR A 110 1.27 11.95 24.32
N ASN A 111 0.42 10.98 23.98
CA ASN A 111 -0.84 11.23 23.29
C ASN A 111 -2.05 11.00 24.22
N THR A 112 -2.08 11.63 25.38
CA THR A 112 -3.17 11.46 26.36
C THR A 112 -4.53 11.80 25.76
N VAL A 113 -4.64 12.92 25.03
CA VAL A 113 -5.90 13.37 24.38
C VAL A 113 -6.37 12.36 23.33
N GLY A 114 -5.50 11.98 22.38
CA GLY A 114 -5.88 11.04 21.33
C GLY A 114 -6.19 9.62 21.85
N ASN A 115 -5.60 9.22 22.98
CA ASN A 115 -6.00 7.96 23.62
C ASN A 115 -7.43 8.05 24.17
N HIS A 116 -7.79 9.14 24.85
CA HIS A 116 -9.15 9.30 25.38
C HIS A 116 -10.19 9.33 24.26
N ASP A 117 -9.94 10.07 23.18
CA ASP A 117 -10.83 10.12 22.01
C ASP A 117 -10.91 8.75 21.30
N PHE A 118 -9.80 8.00 21.23
CA PHE A 118 -9.79 6.62 20.74
C PHE A 118 -10.71 5.70 21.53
N TRP A 119 -10.61 5.72 22.87
CA TRP A 119 -11.44 4.86 23.71
C TRP A 119 -12.93 5.25 23.67
N LEU A 120 -13.25 6.54 23.54
CA LEU A 120 -14.63 7.03 23.44
C LEU A 120 -15.26 6.67 22.08
N ASP A 121 -14.53 6.82 20.98
CA ASP A 121 -15.00 6.40 19.65
C ASP A 121 -15.10 4.88 19.53
N ALA A 122 -14.15 4.12 20.08
CA ALA A 122 -14.16 2.66 20.05
C ALA A 122 -15.32 2.04 20.83
N THR A 123 -15.86 2.76 21.82
CA THR A 123 -17.05 2.36 22.57
C THR A 123 -18.36 2.84 21.94
N GLY A 124 -18.28 3.52 20.79
CA GLY A 124 -19.44 3.98 20.02
C GLY A 124 -20.07 5.28 20.53
N ALA A 125 -19.41 6.00 21.45
CA ALA A 125 -20.00 7.17 22.12
C ALA A 125 -20.25 8.36 21.17
N HIS A 126 -19.47 8.50 20.10
CA HIS A 126 -19.60 9.60 19.12
C HIS A 126 -20.37 9.22 17.85
N GLY A 127 -20.87 7.98 17.75
CA GLY A 127 -21.54 7.48 16.55
C GLY A 127 -20.59 7.00 15.44
N TRP A 128 -21.16 6.35 14.41
CA TRP A 128 -20.39 5.69 13.34
C TRP A 128 -19.74 6.66 12.35
N LEU A 129 -20.46 7.72 11.97
CA LEU A 129 -20.04 8.75 11.03
C LEU A 129 -20.48 10.11 11.57
N VAL A 130 -19.52 11.01 11.77
CA VAL A 130 -19.80 12.42 12.04
C VAL A 130 -19.43 13.21 10.80
N THR A 131 -20.43 13.70 10.10
CA THR A 131 -20.29 14.52 8.90
C THR A 131 -20.56 15.98 9.24
N ASP A 132 -19.72 16.87 8.72
CA ASP A 132 -19.99 18.30 8.76
C ASP A 132 -21.21 18.63 7.87
N GLU A 133 -22.24 19.27 8.43
CA GLU A 133 -23.47 19.63 7.72
C GLU A 133 -23.21 20.62 6.58
N LEU A 134 -22.15 21.43 6.65
CA LEU A 134 -21.85 22.46 5.65
C LEU A 134 -21.02 21.95 4.47
N THR A 135 -20.11 21.00 4.70
CA THR A 135 -19.20 20.47 3.67
C THR A 135 -19.50 19.03 3.26
N GLY A 136 -20.37 18.32 3.98
CA GLY A 136 -20.67 16.89 3.76
C GLY A 136 -19.47 15.97 4.00
N LYS A 137 -18.37 16.50 4.54
CA LYS A 137 -17.10 15.78 4.76
C LYS A 137 -17.18 15.03 6.09
N VAL A 138 -16.69 13.80 6.12
CA VAL A 138 -16.55 13.04 7.37
C VAL A 138 -15.45 13.69 8.20
N ILE A 139 -15.82 14.33 9.31
CA ILE A 139 -14.93 15.06 10.22
C ILE A 139 -14.65 14.30 11.53
N GLY A 140 -15.42 13.24 11.80
CA GLY A 140 -15.23 12.44 13.02
C GLY A 140 -16.05 11.15 13.04
N GLY A 141 -16.09 10.50 14.20
CA GLY A 141 -16.75 9.22 14.41
C GLY A 141 -15.82 8.02 14.18
N PHE A 142 -16.29 6.84 14.57
CA PHE A 142 -15.51 5.59 14.56
C PHE A 142 -14.82 5.29 13.22
N ALA A 143 -15.42 5.70 12.09
CA ALA A 143 -14.85 5.52 10.76
C ALA A 143 -13.44 6.14 10.61
N HIS A 144 -13.15 7.25 11.29
CA HIS A 144 -11.82 7.88 11.24
C HIS A 144 -10.74 7.01 11.92
N GLN A 145 -11.14 6.11 12.82
CA GLN A 145 -10.23 5.26 13.59
C GLN A 145 -9.98 3.89 12.93
N ILE A 146 -10.73 3.55 11.87
CA ILE A 146 -10.60 2.28 11.15
C ILE A 146 -9.15 2.02 10.70
N PRO A 147 -8.42 2.95 10.06
CA PRO A 147 -7.04 2.71 9.65
C PRO A 147 -6.12 2.35 10.83
N THR A 148 -6.28 3.05 11.96
CA THR A 148 -5.52 2.79 13.19
C THR A 148 -5.85 1.43 13.79
N MET A 149 -7.12 1.02 13.78
CA MET A 149 -7.52 -0.32 14.24
C MET A 149 -6.96 -1.42 13.36
N VAL A 150 -7.04 -1.27 12.04
CA VAL A 150 -6.45 -2.21 11.08
C VAL A 150 -4.94 -2.32 11.31
N PHE A 151 -4.25 -1.20 11.56
CA PHE A 151 -2.83 -1.19 11.91
C PHE A 151 -2.53 -1.92 13.23
N ILE A 152 -3.31 -1.69 14.29
CA ILE A 152 -3.13 -2.39 15.57
C ILE A 152 -3.31 -3.90 15.38
N LEU A 153 -4.36 -4.33 14.70
CA LEU A 153 -4.60 -5.75 14.41
C LEU A 153 -3.49 -6.36 13.54
N ALA A 154 -3.08 -5.67 12.48
CA ALA A 154 -2.01 -6.11 11.59
C ALA A 154 -0.65 -6.19 12.30
N SER A 155 -0.33 -5.22 13.15
CA SER A 155 0.92 -5.18 13.90
C SER A 155 0.97 -6.26 14.99
N LEU A 156 -0.14 -6.52 15.68
CA LEU A 156 -0.26 -7.66 16.60
C LEU A 156 -0.10 -9.00 15.87
N ALA A 157 -0.79 -9.18 14.74
CA ALA A 157 -0.65 -10.38 13.91
C ALA A 157 0.80 -10.55 13.44
N LEU A 158 1.45 -9.48 12.99
CA LEU A 158 2.83 -9.50 12.53
C LEU A 158 3.81 -9.84 13.66
N VAL A 159 3.59 -9.35 14.88
CA VAL A 159 4.36 -9.75 16.06
C VAL A 159 4.22 -11.25 16.32
N VAL A 160 3.00 -11.78 16.31
CA VAL A 160 2.74 -13.22 16.52
C VAL A 160 3.43 -14.05 15.44
N VAL A 161 3.27 -13.67 14.16
CA VAL A 161 3.92 -14.39 13.05
C VAL A 161 5.44 -14.25 13.13
N THR A 162 5.98 -13.09 13.51
CA THR A 162 7.43 -12.90 13.72
C THR A 162 7.94 -13.80 14.82
N PHE A 163 7.18 -13.97 15.91
CA PHE A 163 7.57 -14.82 17.03
C PHE A 163 7.53 -16.31 16.68
N GLN A 164 6.50 -16.75 15.94
CA GLN A 164 6.35 -18.12 15.48
C GLN A 164 7.35 -18.49 14.39
N LYS A 165 7.50 -17.62 13.38
CA LYS A 165 8.27 -17.92 12.17
C LYS A 165 9.69 -17.38 12.18
N LYS A 166 10.16 -16.67 13.22
CA LYS A 166 11.50 -16.06 13.30
C LYS A 166 11.82 -15.26 12.01
N LEU A 167 10.97 -14.28 11.72
CA LEU A 167 11.09 -13.50 10.49
C LEU A 167 12.30 -12.54 10.54
N SER A 168 12.82 -12.21 9.36
CA SER A 168 13.81 -11.16 9.17
C SER A 168 13.27 -9.81 9.67
N LEU A 169 14.08 -9.09 10.44
CA LEU A 169 13.69 -7.81 11.04
C LEU A 169 13.44 -6.71 10.00
N LEU A 170 14.27 -6.61 8.95
CA LEU A 170 14.24 -5.46 8.04
C LEU A 170 12.90 -5.32 7.30
N PRO A 171 12.34 -6.38 6.68
CA PRO A 171 11.05 -6.27 6.03
C PRO A 171 9.90 -6.09 7.02
N VAL A 172 10.01 -6.63 8.24
CA VAL A 172 9.02 -6.42 9.31
C VAL A 172 8.99 -4.96 9.75
N LEU A 173 10.14 -4.34 9.98
CA LEU A 173 10.20 -2.91 10.32
C LEU A 173 9.68 -2.04 9.19
N GLY A 174 10.12 -2.30 7.95
CA GLY A 174 9.59 -1.57 6.78
C GLY A 174 8.07 -1.70 6.67
N LEU A 175 7.52 -2.90 6.86
CA LEU A 175 6.09 -3.14 6.86
C LEU A 175 5.38 -2.35 7.97
N LEU A 176 5.88 -2.41 9.21
CA LEU A 176 5.29 -1.68 10.35
C LEU A 176 5.35 -0.16 10.15
N THR A 177 6.49 0.38 9.72
CA THR A 177 6.65 1.81 9.47
C THR A 177 5.72 2.29 8.36
N ASN A 178 5.64 1.55 7.25
CA ASN A 178 4.75 1.91 6.14
C ASN A 178 3.28 1.88 6.58
N LEU A 179 2.85 0.83 7.29
CA LEU A 179 1.47 0.73 7.77
C LEU A 179 1.14 1.83 8.78
N TYR A 180 2.09 2.23 9.65
CA TYR A 180 1.91 3.34 10.58
C TYR A 180 1.73 4.68 9.85
N LEU A 181 2.59 4.98 8.86
CA LEU A 181 2.47 6.22 8.09
C LEU A 181 1.15 6.27 7.31
N MET A 182 0.61 5.13 6.88
CA MET A 182 -0.71 5.07 6.24
C MET A 182 -1.87 5.43 7.17
N THR A 183 -1.73 5.29 8.50
CA THR A 183 -2.77 5.71 9.46
C THR A 183 -2.79 7.22 9.70
N GLN A 184 -1.73 7.93 9.31
CA GLN A 184 -1.66 9.40 9.45
C GLN A 184 -2.44 10.11 8.34
N LEU A 185 -2.88 9.39 7.30
CA LEU A 185 -3.62 9.92 6.17
C LEU A 185 -5.13 9.85 6.45
N GLY A 186 -5.83 10.95 6.19
CA GLY A 186 -7.26 11.08 6.48
C GLY A 186 -8.14 10.09 5.68
N ILE A 187 -9.34 9.81 6.22
CA ILE A 187 -10.29 8.83 5.66
C ILE A 187 -10.72 9.14 4.20
N ASN A 188 -10.72 10.42 3.84
CA ASN A 188 -11.03 10.87 2.48
C ASN A 188 -9.99 10.34 1.47
N ASN A 189 -8.71 10.34 1.85
CA ASN A 189 -7.62 9.87 1.00
C ASN A 189 -7.68 8.36 0.82
N TRP A 190 -7.98 7.62 1.90
CA TRP A 190 -8.20 6.18 1.88
C TRP A 190 -9.34 5.76 0.96
N THR A 191 -10.46 6.48 1.00
CA THR A 191 -11.63 6.18 0.18
C THR A 191 -11.31 6.34 -1.30
N MET A 192 -10.64 7.44 -1.67
CA MET A 192 -10.22 7.66 -3.06
C MET A 192 -9.20 6.62 -3.51
N PHE A 193 -8.20 6.31 -2.68
CA PHE A 193 -7.24 5.25 -2.97
C PHE A 193 -7.92 3.91 -3.22
N LEU A 194 -8.87 3.51 -2.38
CA LEU A 194 -9.61 2.26 -2.54
C LEU A 194 -10.44 2.23 -3.84
N ILE A 195 -11.13 3.33 -4.18
CA ILE A 195 -11.88 3.43 -5.44
C ILE A 195 -10.93 3.26 -6.63
N TRP A 196 -9.81 3.99 -6.65
CA TRP A 196 -8.81 3.89 -7.72
C TRP A 196 -8.17 2.50 -7.80
N LEU A 197 -7.88 1.88 -6.65
CA LEU A 197 -7.36 0.52 -6.58
C LEU A 197 -8.36 -0.48 -7.16
N LEU A 198 -9.63 -0.39 -6.77
CA LEU A 198 -10.69 -1.28 -7.27
C LEU A 198 -10.92 -1.12 -8.77
N ILE A 199 -10.94 0.11 -9.28
CA ILE A 199 -11.02 0.37 -10.72
C ILE A 199 -9.82 -0.24 -11.46
N GLY A 200 -8.61 0.00 -10.96
CA GLY A 200 -7.39 -0.57 -11.54
C GLY A 200 -7.41 -2.11 -11.54
N LEU A 201 -7.88 -2.70 -10.44
CA LEU A 201 -8.01 -4.13 -10.27
C LEU A 201 -9.08 -4.73 -11.21
N ALA A 202 -10.22 -4.05 -11.37
CA ALA A 202 -11.30 -4.46 -12.28
C ALA A 202 -10.84 -4.44 -13.74
N ILE A 203 -10.13 -3.39 -14.17
CA ILE A 203 -9.54 -3.32 -15.52
C ILE A 203 -8.50 -4.43 -15.69
N TYR A 204 -7.62 -4.60 -14.69
CA TYR A 204 -6.54 -5.58 -14.73
C TYR A 204 -7.06 -7.01 -14.82
N PHE A 205 -7.98 -7.44 -13.95
CA PHE A 205 -8.53 -8.79 -14.00
C PHE A 205 -9.50 -8.98 -15.17
N GLY A 206 -10.29 -7.96 -15.52
CA GLY A 206 -11.21 -8.02 -16.65
C GLY A 206 -10.51 -8.32 -17.97
N TYR A 207 -9.36 -7.67 -18.22
CA TYR A 207 -8.55 -7.92 -19.42
C TYR A 207 -7.57 -9.10 -19.23
N GLY A 208 -6.81 -9.09 -18.13
CA GLY A 208 -5.70 -10.01 -17.87
C GLY A 208 -6.12 -11.46 -17.64
N TYR A 209 -7.30 -11.72 -17.05
CA TYR A 209 -7.76 -13.10 -16.81
C TYR A 209 -8.00 -13.87 -18.12
N LYS A 210 -8.52 -13.20 -19.16
CA LYS A 210 -8.83 -13.82 -20.45
C LYS A 210 -7.63 -13.92 -21.41
N HIS A 211 -6.59 -13.10 -21.20
CA HIS A 211 -5.49 -12.94 -22.17
C HIS A 211 -4.09 -13.32 -21.63
N SER A 212 -3.97 -13.65 -20.34
CA SER A 212 -2.69 -14.03 -19.73
C SER A 212 -2.08 -15.27 -20.39
N LYS A 213 -0.82 -15.15 -20.79
CA LYS A 213 -0.05 -16.24 -21.41
C LYS A 213 0.23 -17.39 -20.42
N LEU A 214 0.28 -17.09 -19.12
CA LEU A 214 0.43 -18.12 -18.07
C LEU A 214 -0.75 -19.13 -18.07
N ASN A 215 -1.95 -18.68 -18.42
CA ASN A 215 -3.12 -19.58 -18.49
C ASN A 215 -3.08 -20.46 -19.76
N LYS A 216 -2.56 -19.92 -20.88
CA LYS A 216 -2.39 -20.69 -22.12
C LYS A 216 -1.27 -21.73 -22.05
N ALA A 217 -0.22 -21.46 -21.28
CA ALA A 217 0.91 -22.39 -21.08
C ALA A 217 0.60 -23.54 -20.10
N ALA A 218 -0.48 -23.43 -19.30
CA ALA A 218 -0.91 -24.50 -18.38
C ALA A 218 -1.94 -25.46 -19.01
N VAL A 219 -2.46 -25.14 -20.20
CA VAL A 219 -3.56 -25.87 -20.87
C VAL A 219 -3.12 -26.46 -22.23
N GLY A 220 -1.87 -26.24 -22.66
CA GLY A 220 -1.29 -26.82 -23.88
C GLY A 220 0.01 -27.55 -23.57
#